data_AF-A0A7K3YF32-F1
#
_entry.id   AF-A0A7K3YF32-F1
#
_cell.length_a   1.000
_cell.length_b   1.000
_cell.length_c   1.000
_cell.angle_alpha   90.00
_cell.angle_beta   90.00
_cell.angle_gamma   90.00
#
_symmetry.space_group_name_H-M   'P 1'
#
loop_
_entity.id
_entity.type
_entity.pdbx_description
1 polymer ?
#
loop_
_entity_poly.entity_id
_entity_poly.type
_entity_poly.pdbx_seq_one_letter_code
_entity_poly.pdbx_strand_id
1 'polypeptide(L)'
;MSNPFLSEVPEIRPERPMLALVLGNTMLSTVPGISGAGPTPEKTLLTPNLDAELVTTGAITSVAARPNTPTGCPTPASITRSMVELTGLAPVIINAGLVHAPTVPCLDVYGSPG
;
A
#
# COMPACT_ATOMS: atom_id res chain seq x y z
N MET A 1 -35.12 -12.16 -3.65
CA MET A 1 -34.95 -10.76 -3.18
C MET A 1 -33.45 -10.50 -3.11
N SER A 2 -32.93 -9.55 -3.87
CA SER A 2 -31.52 -9.13 -3.76
C SER A 2 -31.33 -8.50 -2.38
N ASN A 3 -30.26 -8.90 -1.69
CA ASN A 3 -29.91 -8.33 -0.39
C ASN A 3 -29.18 -7.00 -0.67
N PRO A 4 -29.77 -5.83 -0.33
CA PRO A 4 -29.19 -4.53 -0.68
C PRO A 4 -27.83 -4.24 0.00
N PHE A 5 -27.40 -5.13 0.92
CA PHE A 5 -26.14 -5.01 1.66
C PHE A 5 -25.03 -5.93 1.14
N LEU A 6 -25.34 -6.87 0.23
CA LEU A 6 -24.33 -7.73 -0.37
C LEU A 6 -24.06 -7.25 -1.79
N SER A 7 -22.80 -6.93 -2.09
CA SER A 7 -22.36 -6.65 -3.45
C SER A 7 -22.76 -7.81 -4.35
N GLU A 8 -23.56 -7.53 -5.38
CA GLU A 8 -23.90 -8.52 -6.39
C GLU A 8 -22.64 -8.93 -7.16
N VAL A 9 -22.63 -10.15 -7.71
CA VAL A 9 -21.55 -10.57 -8.59
C VAL A 9 -21.52 -9.60 -9.77
N PRO A 10 -20.42 -8.86 -9.99
CA PRO A 10 -20.38 -7.88 -11.06
C PRO A 10 -20.65 -8.57 -12.40
N GLU A 11 -21.51 -7.96 -13.22
CA GLU A 11 -21.81 -8.47 -14.58
C GLU A 11 -20.55 -8.52 -15.46
N ILE A 12 -19.54 -7.71 -15.13
CA ILE A 12 -18.25 -7.66 -15.80
C ILE A 12 -17.24 -8.52 -15.06
N ARG A 13 -16.66 -9.48 -15.78
CA ARG A 13 -15.54 -10.30 -15.31
C ARG A 13 -14.27 -9.88 -16.05
N PRO A 14 -13.28 -9.24 -15.38
CA PRO A 14 -12.04 -8.87 -16.05
C PRO A 14 -11.23 -10.12 -16.41
N GLU A 15 -10.85 -10.26 -17.67
CA GLU A 15 -10.02 -11.39 -18.15
C GLU A 15 -8.54 -11.20 -17.78
N ARG A 16 -8.06 -9.95 -17.75
CA ARG A 16 -6.69 -9.57 -17.40
C ARG A 16 -6.70 -8.33 -16.50
N PRO A 17 -7.07 -8.49 -15.22
CA PRO A 17 -7.08 -7.37 -14.29
C PRO A 17 -5.65 -6.83 -14.08
N MET A 18 -5.54 -5.55 -13.78
CA MET A 18 -4.30 -4.90 -13.38
C MET A 18 -4.43 -4.43 -11.94
N LEU A 19 -3.39 -4.61 -11.14
CA LEU A 19 -3.29 -4.04 -9.81
C LEU A 19 -2.42 -2.79 -9.89
N ALA A 20 -2.94 -1.65 -9.43
CA ALA A 20 -2.18 -0.41 -9.30
C ALA A 20 -2.13 0.00 -7.82
N LEU A 21 -0.93 0.28 -7.31
CA LEU A 21 -0.71 0.82 -5.97
C LEU A 21 -0.32 2.29 -6.10
N VAL A 22 -1.23 3.18 -5.72
CA VAL A 22 -0.96 4.62 -5.66
C VAL A 22 -0.47 4.96 -4.26
N LEU A 23 0.76 5.43 -4.17
CA LEU A 23 1.46 5.75 -2.93
C LEU A 23 1.45 7.26 -2.71
N GLY A 24 1.22 7.68 -1.46
CA GLY A 24 1.29 9.07 -1.08
C GLY A 24 1.43 9.25 0.43
N ASN A 25 1.93 10.42 0.82
CA ASN A 25 1.98 10.84 2.21
C ASN A 25 1.13 12.10 2.41
N THR A 26 0.67 12.27 3.65
CA THR A 26 0.21 13.56 4.16
C THR A 26 0.91 13.85 5.47
N MET A 27 1.33 15.09 5.70
CA MET A 27 1.94 15.51 6.95
C MET A 27 0.97 15.38 8.14
N LEU A 28 -0.34 15.30 7.89
CA LEU A 28 -1.32 14.98 8.93
C LEU A 28 -1.08 13.62 9.58
N SER A 29 -0.45 12.66 8.89
CA SER A 29 -0.17 11.35 9.48
C SER A 29 0.87 11.41 10.60
N THR A 30 1.66 12.48 10.68
CA THR A 30 2.64 12.68 11.77
C THR A 30 2.02 13.27 13.03
N VAL A 31 0.73 13.64 13.01
CA VAL A 31 0.02 14.09 14.21
C VAL A 31 -0.29 12.87 15.10
N PRO A 32 0.14 12.85 16.37
CA PRO A 32 -0.09 11.73 17.26
C PRO A 32 -1.56 11.34 17.37
N GLY A 33 -1.85 10.04 17.21
CA GLY A 33 -3.21 9.48 17.32
C GLY A 33 -4.06 9.57 16.05
N ILE A 34 -3.60 10.21 14.98
CA ILE A 34 -4.35 10.34 13.71
C ILE A 34 -4.22 9.09 12.84
N SER A 35 -3.01 8.54 12.73
CA SER A 35 -2.75 7.37 11.88
C SER A 35 -2.26 6.18 12.70
N GLY A 36 -2.75 4.99 12.35
CA GLY A 36 -2.23 3.71 12.84
C GLY A 36 -1.24 3.04 11.89
N ALA A 37 -0.88 3.69 10.78
CA ALA A 37 -0.02 3.12 9.75
C ALA A 37 1.47 3.26 10.13
N GLY A 38 2.11 2.15 10.49
CA GLY A 38 3.46 2.16 11.03
C GLY A 38 3.50 2.38 12.55
N PRO A 39 4.63 2.14 13.22
CA PRO A 39 4.67 2.01 14.67
C PRO A 39 4.78 3.35 15.43
N THR A 40 5.12 4.45 14.74
CA THR A 40 5.13 5.82 15.30
C THR A 40 4.63 6.82 14.26
N PRO A 41 4.15 8.02 14.66
CA PRO A 41 3.67 9.03 13.73
C PRO A 41 4.68 9.41 12.64
N GLU A 42 5.98 9.47 12.94
CA GLU A 42 7.03 9.78 11.97
C GLU A 42 7.23 8.64 10.96
N LYS A 43 7.09 7.39 11.44
CA LYS A 43 7.25 6.20 10.60
C LYS A 43 6.10 5.98 9.64
N THR A 44 4.98 6.69 9.82
CA THR A 44 3.88 6.72 8.84
C THR A 44 4.36 7.19 7.46
N LEU A 45 5.40 8.03 7.40
CA LEU A 45 5.96 8.55 6.16
C LEU A 45 6.73 7.49 5.36
N LEU A 46 7.25 6.47 6.04
CA LEU A 46 7.95 5.35 5.40
C LEU A 46 6.99 4.23 4.98
N THR A 47 5.86 4.09 5.67
CA THR A 47 4.92 2.97 5.48
C THR A 47 4.55 2.70 4.01
N PRO A 48 4.19 3.69 3.16
CA PRO A 48 3.86 3.42 1.76
C PRO A 48 5.00 2.78 0.96
N ASN A 49 6.25 3.17 1.22
CA ASN A 49 7.42 2.58 0.56
C ASN A 49 7.63 1.13 1.01
N LEU A 50 7.48 0.86 2.31
CA LEU A 50 7.63 -0.50 2.86
C LEU A 50 6.52 -1.44 2.35
N ASP A 51 5.30 -0.93 2.22
CA ASP A 51 4.18 -1.67 1.64
C ASP A 51 4.43 -1.99 0.17
N ALA A 52 4.95 -1.03 -0.60
CA ALA A 52 5.28 -1.24 -2.02
C ALA A 52 6.42 -2.25 -2.22
N GLU A 53 7.45 -2.22 -1.38
CA GLU A 53 8.50 -3.25 -1.35
C GLU A 53 7.90 -4.62 -1.07
N LEU A 54 7.13 -4.75 0.02
CA LEU A 54 6.54 -6.02 0.41
C LEU A 54 5.67 -6.61 -0.69
N VAL A 55 4.82 -5.80 -1.33
CA VAL A 55 3.94 -6.26 -2.42
C VAL A 55 4.76 -6.69 -3.63
N THR A 56 5.78 -5.91 -4.01
CA THR A 56 6.55 -6.13 -5.23
C THR A 56 7.53 -7.31 -5.09
N THR A 57 8.30 -7.35 -4.02
CA THR A 57 9.44 -8.27 -3.86
C THR A 57 9.18 -9.39 -2.84
N GLY A 58 8.13 -9.26 -2.03
CA GLY A 58 7.87 -10.17 -0.91
C GLY A 58 8.73 -9.87 0.34
N ALA A 59 9.62 -8.88 0.30
CA ALA A 59 10.51 -8.54 1.40
C ALA A 59 10.81 -7.04 1.49
N ILE A 60 10.92 -6.54 2.71
CA ILE A 60 11.40 -5.18 2.97
C ILE A 60 12.91 -5.22 3.11
N THR A 61 13.61 -4.48 2.26
CA THR A 61 15.08 -4.51 2.15
C THR A 61 15.71 -3.15 2.28
N SER A 62 14.97 -2.07 2.03
CA SER A 62 15.49 -0.70 2.11
C SER A 62 15.86 -0.27 3.53
N VAL A 63 15.15 -0.78 4.55
CA VAL A 63 15.37 -0.44 5.96
C VAL A 63 15.07 -1.62 6.87
N ALA A 64 15.74 -1.68 8.02
CA ALA A 64 15.45 -2.64 9.08
C ALA A 64 14.20 -2.24 9.89
N ALA A 65 13.04 -2.18 9.22
CA ALA A 65 11.76 -1.80 9.83
C ALA A 65 10.61 -2.66 9.29
N ARG A 66 9.49 -2.69 10.03
CA ARG A 66 8.23 -3.31 9.59
C ARG A 66 7.12 -2.25 9.60
N PRO A 67 6.25 -2.20 8.58
CA PRO A 67 5.09 -1.31 8.51
C PRO A 67 3.93 -1.83 9.39
N ASN A 68 4.25 -2.33 10.58
CA ASN A 68 3.23 -2.81 11.51
C ASN A 68 2.62 -1.63 12.25
N THR A 69 1.37 -1.76 12.66
CA THR A 69 0.69 -0.80 13.51
C THR A 69 1.38 -0.69 14.88
N PRO A 70 1.07 0.33 15.71
CA PRO A 70 1.60 0.42 17.08
C PRO A 70 1.22 -0.79 17.96
N THR A 71 0.14 -1.49 17.63
CA THR A 71 -0.29 -2.73 18.32
C THR A 71 0.43 -3.98 17.82
N GLY A 72 1.32 -3.85 16.83
CA GLY A 72 2.08 -4.96 16.24
C GLY A 72 1.35 -5.70 15.12
N CYS A 73 0.13 -5.29 14.75
CA CYS A 73 -0.62 -5.87 13.64
C CYS A 73 0.15 -5.66 12.32
N PRO A 74 0.34 -6.72 11.50
CA PRO A 74 1.02 -6.58 10.22
C PRO A 74 0.25 -5.69 9.25
N THR A 75 0.97 -5.08 8.32
CA THR A 75 0.37 -4.30 7.22
C THR A 75 -0.61 -5.14 6.39
N PRO A 76 -1.73 -4.57 5.92
CA PRO A 76 -2.58 -5.20 4.93
C PRO A 76 -1.86 -5.50 3.61
N ALA A 77 -0.70 -4.90 3.34
CA ALA A 77 0.14 -5.24 2.19
C ALA A 77 0.57 -6.72 2.17
N SER A 78 0.56 -7.41 3.31
CA SER A 78 0.74 -8.87 3.37
C SER A 78 -0.37 -9.66 2.65
N ILE A 79 -1.60 -9.17 2.70
CA ILE A 79 -2.75 -9.73 1.97
C ILE A 79 -2.58 -9.43 0.48
N THR A 80 -2.23 -8.20 0.12
CA THR A 80 -1.98 -7.80 -1.27
C THR A 80 -0.83 -8.60 -1.88
N ARG A 81 0.24 -8.86 -1.13
CA ARG A 81 1.34 -9.73 -1.57
C ARG A 81 0.87 -11.15 -1.86
N SER A 82 0.09 -11.74 -0.93
CA SER A 82 -0.49 -13.07 -1.14
C SER A 82 -1.34 -13.12 -2.41
N MET A 83 -2.16 -12.08 -2.64
CA MET A 83 -2.97 -11.98 -3.85
C MET A 83 -2.11 -11.90 -5.12
N VAL A 84 -1.07 -11.06 -5.13
CA VAL A 84 -0.12 -10.94 -6.25
C VAL A 84 0.54 -12.29 -6.57
N GLU A 85 1.01 -13.03 -5.56
CA GLU A 85 1.61 -14.35 -5.76
C GLU A 85 0.61 -15.39 -6.30
N LEU A 86 -0.58 -15.46 -5.70
CA LEU A 86 -1.59 -16.46 -6.08
C LEU A 86 -2.20 -16.22 -7.47
N THR A 87 -2.22 -14.96 -7.92
CA THR A 87 -2.82 -14.58 -9.20
C THR A 87 -1.80 -14.35 -10.31
N GLY A 88 -0.51 -14.26 -9.99
CA GLY A 88 0.55 -13.94 -10.96
C GLY A 88 0.48 -12.52 -11.51
N LEU A 89 -0.22 -11.60 -10.82
CA LEU A 89 -0.34 -10.21 -11.24
C LEU A 89 0.99 -9.47 -11.06
N ALA A 90 1.32 -8.60 -12.03
CA ALA A 90 2.42 -7.64 -11.89
C ALA A 90 1.83 -6.27 -11.47
N PRO A 91 2.04 -5.82 -10.22
CA PRO A 91 1.52 -4.53 -9.77
C PRO A 91 2.25 -3.36 -10.44
N VAL A 92 1.49 -2.32 -10.79
CA VAL A 92 2.04 -1.02 -11.19
C VAL A 92 2.11 -0.12 -9.96
N ILE A 93 3.30 0.32 -9.58
CA ILE A 93 3.49 1.24 -8.46
C ILE A 93 3.47 2.68 -9.00
N ILE A 94 2.74 3.56 -8.32
CA ILE A 94 2.57 4.96 -8.72
C ILE A 94 2.96 5.85 -7.52
N ASN A 95 3.98 6.69 -7.67
CA ASN A 95 4.33 7.71 -6.69
C ASN A 95 3.51 8.98 -6.95
N ALA A 96 2.55 9.28 -6.06
CA ALA A 96 1.70 10.47 -6.14
C ALA A 96 2.09 11.59 -5.15
N GLY A 97 3.20 11.44 -4.43
CA GLY A 97 3.66 12.43 -3.45
C GLY A 97 4.17 11.76 -2.19
N LEU A 98 5.35 11.16 -2.28
CA LEU A 98 6.06 10.56 -1.15
C LEU A 98 7.09 11.51 -0.56
N VAL A 99 7.25 11.48 0.77
CA VAL A 99 8.32 12.21 1.47
C VAL A 99 9.68 11.59 1.18
N HIS A 100 9.73 10.26 1.10
CA HIS A 100 10.95 9.51 0.82
C HIS A 100 10.90 8.94 -0.59
N ALA A 101 12.04 8.97 -1.29
CA ALA A 101 12.16 8.41 -2.62
C ALA A 101 11.67 6.94 -2.66
N PRO A 102 10.92 6.54 -3.70
CA PRO A 102 10.49 5.16 -3.89
C PRO A 102 11.67 4.19 -3.91
N THR A 103 11.49 3.03 -3.29
CA THR A 103 12.51 1.96 -3.19
C THR A 103 12.28 0.83 -4.19
N VAL A 104 11.19 0.89 -4.94
CA VAL A 104 10.83 0.00 -6.05
C VAL A 104 10.55 0.81 -7.31
N PRO A 105 10.71 0.24 -8.52
CA PRO A 105 10.34 0.92 -9.75
C PRO A 105 8.87 1.37 -9.74
N CYS A 106 8.64 2.65 -10.01
CA CYS A 106 7.31 3.24 -10.03
C CYS A 106 7.15 4.27 -11.15
N LEU A 107 5.90 4.53 -11.52
CA LEU A 107 5.53 5.70 -12.30
C LEU A 107 5.44 6.91 -11.37
N ASP A 108 6.20 7.95 -11.64
CA ASP A 108 6.13 9.21 -10.88
C ASP A 108 5.17 10.18 -11.56
N VAL A 109 4.19 10.70 -10.81
CA VAL A 109 3.27 11.74 -11.31
C VAL A 109 3.65 13.14 -10.85
N TYR A 110 4.83 13.29 -10.25
CA TYR A 110 5.41 14.55 -9.79
C TYR A 110 4.56 15.27 -8.73
N GLY A 111 3.84 14.50 -7.93
CA GLY A 111 3.09 15.01 -6.78
C GLY A 111 4.01 15.30 -5.58
N SER A 112 3.52 16.09 -4.65
CA SER A 112 4.16 16.36 -3.37
C SER A 112 3.31 15.81 -2.21
N PRO A 113 3.92 15.42 -1.08
CA PRO A 113 3.18 15.13 0.15
C PRO A 113 2.20 16.26 0.50
N GLY A 114 0.98 15.89 0.89
CA GLY A 114 -0.07 16.81 1.30
C GLY A 114 -0.07 17.17 2.78
#